data_AF-A0A382PHW6-F1
#
_entry.id   AF-A0A382PHW6-F1
#
_cell.length_a   1.000
_cell.length_b   1.000
_cell.length_c   1.000
_cell.angle_alpha   90.00
_cell.angle_beta   90.00
_cell.angle_gamma   90.00
#
_symmetry.space_group_name_H-M   'P 1'
#
loop_
_entity.id
_entity.type
_entity.pdbx_description
1 polymer ?
#
loop_
_entity_poly.entity_id
_entity_poly.type
_entity_poly.pdbx_seq_one_letter_code
_entity_poly.pdbx_strand_id
1 'polypeptide(L)'
;ISFGPGMDIVFGVSNSKQHAENLSGVANKDWEDFSEGNETWLQTKERLEEEDYPLFCCLDVATTVTNNINKIMTTIGKARTSSKSGPKRHADSPERKGTEATKKRKVETGKEGDSDPEEELTKEQRMKKLRKFLEEAELDKDSIEEAIGDILDTGLKYSFAHTHMNDDAFFSVDGIAGAIVITLNSGHAAYNELFETLGADTKDKTPQELNQLLLKANAAVLLMLIAWSRLEDEAQGNSKIRYKDTRNDWGRITRDFLLFGKD
;
A
#
# COMPACT_ATOMS: atom_id res chain seq x y z
N ILE A 1 -26.13 -18.58 14.72
CA ILE A 1 -25.32 -19.79 14.45
C ILE A 1 -25.92 -20.91 15.29
N SER A 2 -26.28 -22.05 14.70
CA SER A 2 -26.84 -23.20 15.42
C SER A 2 -26.05 -24.43 15.01
N PHE A 3 -25.40 -25.05 15.99
CA PHE A 3 -24.72 -26.33 15.87
C PHE A 3 -25.41 -27.35 16.80
N GLY A 4 -25.22 -28.64 16.54
CA GLY A 4 -25.88 -29.72 17.29
C GLY A 4 -25.39 -29.84 18.74
N PRO A 5 -26.15 -30.50 19.63
CA PRO A 5 -25.83 -30.59 21.06
C PRO A 5 -24.45 -31.20 21.38
N GLY A 6 -23.91 -32.06 20.51
CA GLY A 6 -22.56 -32.62 20.67
C GLY A 6 -21.45 -31.58 20.56
N MET A 7 -21.66 -30.51 19.79
CA MET A 7 -20.69 -29.43 19.63
C MET A 7 -20.67 -28.47 20.82
N ASP A 8 -21.78 -28.35 21.56
CA ASP A 8 -21.82 -27.56 22.80
C ASP A 8 -20.82 -28.11 23.84
N ILE A 9 -20.64 -29.43 23.86
CA ILE A 9 -19.66 -30.10 24.73
C ILE A 9 -18.23 -29.86 24.25
N VAL A 10 -17.97 -30.03 22.95
CA VAL A 10 -16.64 -29.85 22.35
C VAL A 10 -16.13 -28.42 22.53
N PHE A 11 -16.98 -27.42 22.27
CA PHE A 11 -16.59 -26.02 22.38
C PHE A 11 -16.64 -25.44 23.81
N GLY A 12 -17.09 -26.23 24.80
CA GLY A 12 -17.25 -25.75 26.18
C GLY A 12 -18.27 -24.63 26.29
N VAL A 13 -19.44 -24.81 25.66
CA VAL A 13 -20.48 -23.76 25.61
C VAL A 13 -21.22 -23.68 26.95
N SER A 14 -21.30 -22.48 27.50
CA SER A 14 -22.02 -22.23 28.75
C SER A 14 -23.53 -22.46 28.59
N ASN A 15 -24.24 -22.74 29.70
CA ASN A 15 -25.69 -22.94 29.70
C ASN A 15 -26.49 -21.75 29.13
N SER A 16 -25.94 -20.53 29.23
CA SER A 16 -26.53 -19.31 28.66
C SER A 16 -26.26 -19.15 27.16
N LYS A 17 -25.45 -20.04 26.57
CA LYS A 17 -24.97 -20.03 25.18
C LYS A 17 -24.27 -18.72 24.78
N GLN A 18 -23.69 -18.02 25.75
CA GLN A 18 -22.98 -16.75 25.51
C GLN A 18 -21.46 -16.93 25.42
N HIS A 19 -20.91 -18.02 25.95
CA HIS A 19 -19.47 -18.25 26.03
C HIS A 19 -19.13 -19.67 25.61
N ALA A 20 -18.02 -19.84 24.88
CA ALA A 20 -17.46 -21.11 24.45
C ALA A 20 -16.00 -21.18 24.93
N GLU A 21 -15.77 -21.76 26.10
CA GLU A 21 -14.51 -21.66 26.83
C GLU A 21 -13.35 -22.32 26.08
N ASN A 22 -13.53 -23.57 25.64
CA ASN A 22 -12.49 -24.32 24.92
C ASN A 22 -12.12 -23.64 23.59
N LEU A 23 -13.11 -23.20 22.83
CA LEU A 23 -12.88 -22.51 21.56
C LEU A 23 -12.19 -21.16 21.76
N SER A 24 -12.57 -20.42 22.81
CA SER A 24 -11.90 -19.15 23.15
C SER A 24 -10.45 -19.34 23.58
N GLY A 25 -10.14 -20.44 24.26
CA GLY A 25 -8.79 -20.77 24.73
C GLY A 25 -7.78 -21.06 23.61
N VAL A 26 -8.27 -21.38 22.41
CA VAL A 26 -7.43 -21.66 21.23
C VAL A 26 -7.54 -20.59 20.14
N ALA A 27 -8.34 -19.55 20.34
CA ALA A 27 -8.64 -18.56 19.29
C ALA A 27 -7.41 -17.82 18.73
N ASN A 28 -6.35 -17.68 19.55
CA ASN A 28 -5.08 -17.05 19.16
C ASN A 28 -3.91 -18.03 19.15
N LYS A 29 -4.20 -19.33 19.02
CA LYS A 29 -3.19 -20.39 18.96
C LYS A 29 -3.26 -21.08 17.60
N ASP A 30 -2.17 -21.69 17.19
CA ASP A 30 -2.10 -22.52 15.99
C ASP A 30 -1.64 -23.95 16.31
N TRP A 31 -1.45 -24.76 15.27
CA TRP A 31 -1.04 -26.15 15.40
C TRP A 31 0.39 -26.29 15.94
N GLU A 32 1.25 -25.29 15.76
CA GLU A 32 2.64 -25.34 16.25
C GLU A 32 2.71 -25.15 17.77
N ASP A 33 1.79 -24.38 18.35
CA ASP A 33 1.66 -24.19 19.81
C ASP A 33 1.38 -25.49 20.59
N PHE A 34 0.91 -26.54 19.90
CA PHE A 34 0.61 -27.85 20.48
C PHE A 34 1.53 -28.96 19.96
N SER A 35 2.60 -28.59 19.24
CA SER A 35 3.59 -29.56 18.75
C SER A 35 4.38 -30.19 19.89
N GLU A 36 4.64 -31.49 19.79
CA GLU A 36 5.50 -32.21 20.73
C GLU A 36 6.83 -32.58 20.06
N GLY A 37 7.96 -32.17 20.66
CA GLY A 37 9.28 -32.44 20.12
C GLY A 37 9.55 -31.74 18.79
N ASN A 38 9.73 -32.52 17.72
CA ASN A 38 10.00 -32.02 16.35
C ASN A 38 8.84 -32.34 15.39
N GLU A 39 7.61 -32.43 15.91
CA GLU A 39 6.42 -32.61 15.10
C GLU A 39 6.23 -31.45 14.10
N THR A 40 5.88 -31.80 12.86
CA THR A 40 5.33 -30.84 11.90
C THR A 40 3.87 -30.57 12.22
N TRP A 41 3.33 -29.43 11.77
CA TRP A 41 1.92 -29.08 11.96
C TRP A 41 0.94 -30.18 11.53
N LEU A 42 1.28 -30.94 10.48
CA LEU A 42 0.44 -32.05 9.98
C LEU A 42 0.45 -33.23 10.95
N GLN A 43 1.61 -33.55 11.51
CA GLN A 43 1.76 -34.60 12.52
C GLN A 43 1.07 -34.22 13.83
N THR A 44 1.17 -32.96 14.26
CA THR A 44 0.41 -32.45 15.41
C THR A 44 -1.09 -32.59 15.18
N LYS A 45 -1.56 -32.26 13.97
CA LYS A 45 -2.98 -32.39 13.61
C LYS A 45 -3.46 -33.85 13.66
N GLU A 46 -2.72 -34.77 13.06
CA GLU A 46 -3.03 -36.21 13.05
C GLU A 46 -3.05 -36.78 14.48
N ARG A 47 -2.07 -36.43 15.32
CA ARG A 47 -2.01 -36.86 16.72
C ARG A 47 -3.19 -36.33 17.53
N LEU A 48 -3.48 -35.03 17.44
CA LEU A 48 -4.58 -34.43 18.19
C LEU A 48 -5.96 -34.97 17.75
N GLU A 49 -6.12 -35.37 16.48
CA GLU A 49 -7.34 -36.03 16.02
C GLU A 49 -7.59 -37.36 16.76
N GLU A 50 -6.52 -38.10 17.08
CA GLU A 50 -6.59 -39.38 17.79
C GLU A 50 -6.61 -39.22 19.33
N GLU A 51 -5.80 -38.32 19.88
CA GLU A 51 -5.56 -38.19 21.33
C GLU A 51 -6.51 -37.22 22.03
N ASP A 52 -6.87 -36.10 21.38
CA ASP A 52 -7.72 -35.05 21.94
C ASP A 52 -8.63 -34.44 20.86
N TYR A 53 -9.59 -35.26 20.41
CA TYR A 53 -10.55 -34.89 19.39
C TYR A 53 -11.30 -33.56 19.67
N PRO A 54 -11.69 -33.25 20.93
CA PRO A 54 -12.25 -31.93 21.26
C PRO A 54 -11.31 -30.76 20.96
N LEU A 55 -10.02 -30.86 21.34
CA LEU A 55 -9.02 -29.83 21.05
C LEU A 55 -8.75 -29.70 19.54
N PHE A 56 -8.63 -30.83 18.84
CA PHE A 56 -8.54 -30.87 17.38
C PHE A 56 -9.69 -30.10 16.72
N CYS A 57 -10.94 -30.37 17.12
CA CYS A 57 -12.11 -29.70 16.59
C CYS A 57 -12.08 -28.19 16.84
N CYS A 58 -11.60 -27.76 18.01
CA CYS A 58 -11.48 -26.33 18.33
C CYS A 58 -10.41 -25.64 17.47
N LEU A 59 -9.24 -26.27 17.30
CA LEU A 59 -8.14 -25.74 16.49
C LEU A 59 -8.47 -25.70 15.00
N ASP A 60 -9.17 -26.71 14.47
CA ASP A 60 -9.57 -26.75 13.06
C ASP A 60 -10.58 -25.64 12.74
N VAL A 61 -11.54 -25.40 13.64
CA VAL A 61 -12.50 -24.30 13.51
C VAL A 61 -11.80 -22.95 13.63
N ALA A 62 -10.95 -22.75 14.66
CA ALA A 62 -10.20 -21.51 14.83
C ALA A 62 -9.32 -21.19 13.61
N THR A 63 -8.56 -22.19 13.12
CA THR A 63 -7.71 -22.06 11.93
C THR A 63 -8.55 -21.71 10.69
N THR A 64 -9.68 -22.40 10.50
CA THR A 64 -10.56 -22.17 9.35
C THR A 64 -11.17 -20.77 9.39
N VAL A 65 -11.64 -20.31 10.55
CA VAL A 65 -12.19 -18.97 10.73
C VAL A 65 -11.12 -17.91 10.48
N THR A 66 -9.93 -18.06 11.05
CA THR A 66 -8.81 -17.13 10.84
C THR A 66 -8.39 -17.07 9.37
N ASN A 67 -8.28 -18.21 8.69
CA ASN A 67 -7.98 -18.26 7.26
C ASN A 67 -9.06 -17.59 6.41
N ASN A 68 -10.34 -17.77 6.77
CA ASN A 68 -11.45 -17.12 6.09
C ASN A 68 -11.45 -15.61 6.34
N ILE A 69 -11.20 -15.16 7.57
CA ILE A 69 -11.05 -13.74 7.91
C ILE A 69 -9.89 -13.14 7.11
N ASN A 70 -8.73 -13.80 7.06
CA ASN A 70 -7.57 -13.33 6.29
C ASN A 70 -7.92 -13.19 4.80
N LYS A 71 -8.57 -14.20 4.20
CA LYS A 71 -9.02 -14.13 2.80
C LYS A 71 -10.03 -12.99 2.58
N ILE A 72 -10.98 -12.80 3.51
CA ILE A 72 -11.95 -11.71 3.45
C ILE A 72 -11.24 -10.37 3.57
N MET A 73 -10.29 -10.20 4.49
CA MET A 73 -9.50 -8.98 4.67
C MET A 73 -8.65 -8.67 3.45
N THR A 74 -7.99 -9.67 2.84
CA THR A 74 -7.29 -9.50 1.56
C THR A 74 -8.25 -9.09 0.44
N THR A 75 -9.45 -9.68 0.38
CA THR A 75 -10.47 -9.35 -0.62
C THR A 75 -11.05 -7.95 -0.40
N ILE A 76 -11.27 -7.54 0.86
CA ILE A 76 -11.69 -6.20 1.25
C ILE A 76 -10.58 -5.19 0.93
N GLY A 77 -9.30 -5.53 1.13
CA GLY A 77 -8.17 -4.70 0.69
C GLY A 77 -8.23 -4.44 -0.81
N LYS A 78 -8.40 -5.50 -1.62
CA LYS A 78 -8.58 -5.43 -3.08
C LYS A 78 -9.86 -4.69 -3.53
N ALA A 79 -10.90 -4.69 -2.69
CA ALA A 79 -12.14 -3.97 -2.96
C ALA A 79 -12.08 -2.50 -2.52
N ARG A 80 -11.35 -2.19 -1.44
CA ARG A 80 -11.08 -0.83 -0.97
C ARG A 80 -10.20 -0.05 -1.95
N THR A 81 -9.23 -0.72 -2.57
CA THR A 81 -8.45 -0.14 -3.67
C THR A 81 -9.30 0.24 -4.87
N SER A 82 -10.51 -0.33 -5.03
CA SER A 82 -11.45 -0.01 -6.11
C SER A 82 -12.52 1.03 -5.74
N SER A 83 -12.47 1.64 -4.54
CA SER A 83 -13.49 2.61 -4.17
C SER A 83 -12.98 3.76 -3.30
N LYS A 84 -13.15 4.96 -3.86
CA LYS A 84 -13.20 6.31 -3.24
C LYS A 84 -11.92 7.15 -3.35
N SER A 85 -11.75 7.69 -4.57
CA SER A 85 -11.69 9.13 -4.87
C SER A 85 -11.55 10.06 -3.65
N GLY A 86 -10.36 10.64 -3.47
CA GLY A 86 -10.20 11.85 -2.67
C GLY A 86 -11.00 13.03 -3.28
N PRO A 87 -11.31 14.08 -2.49
CA PRO A 87 -12.06 15.22 -2.99
C PRO A 87 -11.31 15.95 -4.11
N LYS A 88 -12.04 16.45 -5.12
CA LYS A 88 -11.53 17.25 -6.26
C LYS A 88 -10.35 18.13 -5.83
N ARG A 89 -9.15 17.77 -6.32
CA ARG A 89 -7.88 18.35 -5.90
C ARG A 89 -7.89 19.87 -6.18
N HIS A 90 -7.73 20.66 -5.13
CA HIS A 90 -7.75 22.13 -5.17
C HIS A 90 -6.57 22.71 -5.97
N ALA A 91 -6.61 24.02 -6.23
CA ALA A 91 -5.54 24.78 -6.89
C ALA A 91 -4.15 24.72 -6.22
N ASP A 92 -4.01 24.04 -5.07
CA ASP A 92 -2.76 23.94 -4.29
C ASP A 92 -2.21 22.50 -4.18
N SER A 93 -2.58 21.62 -5.11
CA SER A 93 -2.18 20.20 -5.07
C SER A 93 -0.66 19.98 -5.25
N PRO A 94 -0.09 18.89 -4.70
CA PRO A 94 1.33 18.53 -4.90
C PRO A 94 1.72 18.39 -6.37
N GLU A 95 0.85 17.83 -7.21
CA GLU A 95 1.07 17.64 -8.65
C GLU A 95 1.19 18.97 -9.37
N ARG A 96 0.36 19.95 -8.99
CA ARG A 96 0.44 21.30 -9.56
C ARG A 96 1.72 22.00 -9.13
N LYS A 97 2.07 21.94 -7.84
CA LYS A 97 3.35 22.49 -7.33
C LYS A 97 4.54 21.85 -8.03
N GLY A 98 4.54 20.53 -8.18
CA GLY A 98 5.57 19.78 -8.91
C GLY A 98 5.64 20.19 -10.38
N THR A 99 4.49 20.34 -11.04
CA THR A 99 4.39 20.76 -12.45
C THR A 99 5.02 22.15 -12.65
N GLU A 100 4.64 23.12 -11.83
CA GLU A 100 5.17 24.49 -11.93
C GLU A 100 6.64 24.60 -11.51
N ALA A 101 7.06 23.87 -10.48
CA ALA A 101 8.47 23.77 -10.09
C ALA A 101 9.32 23.18 -11.22
N THR A 102 8.80 22.19 -11.95
CA THR A 102 9.47 21.59 -13.11
C THR A 102 9.61 22.57 -14.26
N LYS A 103 8.55 23.32 -14.59
CA LYS A 103 8.63 24.38 -15.60
C LYS A 103 9.70 25.42 -15.26
N LYS A 104 9.72 25.92 -14.02
CA LYS A 104 10.74 26.86 -13.54
C LYS A 104 12.14 26.28 -13.68
N ARG A 105 12.34 25.03 -13.24
CA ARG A 105 13.62 24.33 -13.32
C ARG A 105 14.10 24.14 -14.77
N LYS A 106 13.21 23.79 -15.71
CA LYS A 106 13.55 23.66 -17.13
C LYS A 106 14.11 24.97 -17.68
N VAL A 107 13.46 26.09 -17.35
CA VAL A 107 13.92 27.45 -17.74
C VAL A 107 15.27 27.80 -17.12
N GLU A 108 15.48 27.51 -15.84
CA GLU A 108 16.71 27.87 -15.12
C GLU A 108 17.93 27.00 -15.48
N THR A 109 17.71 25.71 -15.73
CA THR A 109 18.80 24.74 -15.89
C THR A 109 19.01 24.28 -17.33
N GLY A 110 18.02 24.47 -18.21
CA GLY A 110 18.01 23.94 -19.58
C GLY A 110 17.98 22.41 -19.66
N LYS A 111 17.70 21.71 -18.56
CA LYS A 111 17.62 20.25 -18.52
C LYS A 111 16.21 19.78 -18.86
N GLU A 112 16.11 18.86 -19.80
CA GLU A 112 14.86 18.19 -20.18
C GLU A 112 14.85 16.74 -19.69
N GLY A 113 13.67 16.23 -19.36
CA GLY A 113 13.44 14.83 -19.06
C GLY A 113 12.94 14.04 -20.27
N ASP A 114 13.03 12.71 -20.21
CA ASP A 114 12.66 11.82 -21.33
C ASP A 114 11.17 11.94 -21.73
N SER A 115 10.30 12.35 -20.81
CA SER A 115 8.88 12.57 -21.10
C SER A 115 8.58 13.92 -21.75
N ASP A 116 9.51 14.88 -21.72
CA ASP A 116 9.28 16.27 -22.16
C ASP A 116 8.97 16.40 -23.66
N PRO A 117 9.64 15.67 -24.59
CA PRO A 117 9.33 15.77 -26.02
C PRO A 117 7.89 15.37 -26.35
N GLU A 118 7.26 14.54 -25.51
CA GLU A 118 5.88 14.09 -25.70
C GLU A 118 4.84 15.12 -25.22
N GLU A 119 5.25 16.23 -24.60
CA GLU A 119 4.36 17.34 -24.24
C GLU A 119 3.75 18.02 -25.48
N GLU A 120 4.48 18.00 -26.60
CA GLU A 120 4.09 18.58 -27.90
C GLU A 120 3.12 17.70 -28.70
N LEU A 121 2.86 16.47 -28.23
CA LEU A 121 1.89 15.58 -28.89
C LEU A 121 0.47 16.16 -28.82
N THR A 122 -0.32 15.90 -29.85
CA THR A 122 -1.74 16.30 -29.85
C THR A 122 -2.51 15.61 -28.73
N LYS A 123 -3.60 16.24 -28.25
CA LYS A 123 -4.44 15.68 -27.18
C LYS A 123 -4.91 14.26 -27.48
N GLU A 124 -5.27 13.98 -28.74
CA GLU A 124 -5.69 12.64 -29.20
C GLU A 124 -4.56 11.60 -29.13
N GLN A 125 -3.35 11.96 -29.56
CA GLN A 125 -2.18 11.07 -29.48
C GLN A 125 -1.79 10.79 -28.02
N ARG A 126 -1.82 11.82 -27.18
CA ARG A 126 -1.56 11.71 -25.74
C ARG A 126 -2.58 10.79 -25.07
N MET A 127 -3.87 10.98 -25.35
CA MET A 127 -4.94 10.12 -24.86
C MET A 127 -4.76 8.66 -25.25
N LYS A 128 -4.44 8.39 -26.53
CA LYS A 128 -4.24 7.03 -27.03
C LYS A 128 -3.06 6.34 -26.35
N LYS A 129 -1.93 7.04 -26.21
CA LYS A 129 -0.73 6.52 -25.52
C LYS A 129 -1.01 6.23 -24.05
N LEU A 130 -1.60 7.19 -23.35
CA LEU A 130 -1.91 7.08 -21.93
C LEU A 130 -2.90 5.94 -21.67
N ARG A 131 -4.00 5.87 -22.42
CA ARG A 131 -4.99 4.80 -22.29
C ARG A 131 -4.39 3.42 -22.50
N LYS A 132 -3.58 3.25 -23.56
CA LYS A 132 -2.91 1.98 -23.84
C LYS A 132 -2.00 1.56 -22.67
N PHE A 133 -1.18 2.49 -22.17
CA PHE A 133 -0.29 2.23 -21.04
C PHE A 133 -1.07 1.80 -19.79
N LEU A 134 -2.13 2.53 -19.46
CA LEU A 134 -2.92 2.24 -18.26
C LEU A 134 -3.71 0.91 -18.38
N GLU A 135 -4.15 0.55 -19.58
CA GLU A 135 -4.76 -0.76 -19.86
C GLU A 135 -3.74 -1.91 -19.73
N GLU A 136 -2.51 -1.73 -20.20
CA GLU A 136 -1.41 -2.71 -20.06
C GLU A 136 -0.93 -2.85 -18.61
N ALA A 137 -1.06 -1.80 -17.80
CA ALA A 137 -0.70 -1.80 -16.38
C ALA A 137 -1.74 -2.50 -15.49
N GLU A 138 -2.80 -3.09 -16.06
CA GLU A 138 -3.91 -3.74 -15.34
C GLU A 138 -4.55 -2.84 -14.26
N LEU A 139 -4.54 -1.53 -14.49
CA LEU A 139 -5.20 -0.56 -13.62
C LEU A 139 -6.73 -0.72 -13.67
N ASP A 140 -7.39 -0.43 -12.56
CA ASP A 140 -8.85 -0.39 -12.54
C ASP A 140 -9.36 0.80 -13.36
N LYS A 141 -10.53 0.64 -13.99
CA LYS A 141 -11.07 1.62 -14.95
C LYS A 141 -11.29 3.01 -14.37
N ASP A 142 -11.57 3.12 -13.07
CA ASP A 142 -11.84 4.41 -12.43
C ASP A 142 -10.52 5.17 -12.23
N SER A 143 -9.45 4.48 -11.81
CA SER A 143 -8.09 5.05 -11.76
C SER A 143 -7.58 5.50 -13.14
N ILE A 144 -7.95 4.78 -14.21
CA ILE A 144 -7.59 5.16 -15.58
C ILE A 144 -8.20 6.50 -15.97
N GLU A 145 -9.51 6.68 -15.76
CA GLU A 145 -10.21 7.91 -16.12
C GLU A 145 -9.73 9.10 -15.28
N GLU A 146 -9.39 8.91 -14.00
CA GLU A 146 -8.80 9.96 -13.16
C GLU A 146 -7.42 10.39 -13.68
N ALA A 147 -6.52 9.44 -13.95
CA ALA A 147 -5.19 9.74 -14.50
C ALA A 147 -5.28 10.47 -15.86
N ILE A 148 -6.22 10.06 -16.72
CA ILE A 148 -6.50 10.72 -17.99
C ILE A 148 -6.99 12.15 -17.78
N GLY A 149 -7.94 12.38 -16.87
CA GLY A 149 -8.47 13.71 -16.55
C GLY A 149 -7.38 14.64 -16.01
N ASP A 150 -6.58 14.19 -15.05
CA ASP A 150 -5.47 14.96 -14.48
C ASP A 150 -4.47 15.37 -15.58
N ILE A 151 -4.06 14.43 -16.43
CA ILE A 151 -3.00 14.68 -17.42
C ILE A 151 -3.51 15.50 -18.62
N LEU A 152 -4.67 15.18 -19.17
CA LEU A 152 -5.15 15.76 -20.43
C LEU A 152 -6.00 17.01 -20.26
N ASP A 153 -6.79 17.09 -19.20
CA ASP A 153 -7.72 18.20 -19.00
C ASP A 153 -7.11 19.30 -18.12
N THR A 154 -6.30 18.92 -17.12
CA THR A 154 -5.67 19.91 -16.23
C THR A 154 -4.24 20.29 -16.62
N GLY A 155 -3.63 19.53 -17.55
CA GLY A 155 -2.29 19.80 -18.08
C GLY A 155 -1.18 19.59 -17.05
N LEU A 156 -1.43 18.75 -16.03
CA LEU A 156 -0.44 18.43 -15.00
C LEU A 156 0.65 17.52 -15.58
N LYS A 157 1.90 17.78 -15.17
CA LYS A 157 3.06 16.95 -15.51
C LYS A 157 3.08 15.66 -14.70
N TYR A 158 2.50 15.65 -13.50
CA TYR A 158 2.52 14.53 -12.58
C TYR A 158 1.11 14.03 -12.31
N SER A 159 0.95 12.71 -12.23
CA SER A 159 -0.27 12.06 -11.77
C SER A 159 0.08 10.86 -10.90
N PHE A 160 -0.77 10.57 -9.91
CA PHE A 160 -0.63 9.40 -9.05
C PHE A 160 -1.64 8.33 -9.46
N ALA A 161 -1.16 7.10 -9.60
CA ALA A 161 -1.96 5.91 -9.80
C ALA A 161 -1.68 4.89 -8.71
N HIS A 162 -2.55 3.90 -8.57
CA HIS A 162 -2.46 2.88 -7.53
C HIS A 162 -2.64 1.50 -8.16
N THR A 163 -1.68 0.59 -7.96
CA THR A 163 -1.75 -0.76 -8.53
C THR A 163 -1.07 -1.76 -7.62
N HIS A 164 -1.56 -2.99 -7.62
CA HIS A 164 -0.83 -4.08 -6.98
C HIS A 164 0.33 -4.53 -7.86
N MET A 165 1.56 -4.40 -7.37
CA MET A 165 2.76 -4.86 -8.07
C MET A 165 3.42 -6.00 -7.27
N ASN A 166 3.94 -7.00 -7.99
CA ASN A 166 4.57 -8.19 -7.41
C ASN A 166 6.10 -8.02 -7.31
N ASP A 167 6.58 -6.88 -6.83
CA ASP A 167 8.00 -6.60 -6.61
C ASP A 167 8.22 -5.86 -5.28
N ASP A 168 9.49 -5.67 -4.93
CA ASP A 168 9.91 -4.99 -3.69
C ASP A 168 9.85 -3.45 -3.82
N ALA A 169 9.51 -2.91 -5.00
CA ALA A 169 9.46 -1.47 -5.19
C ALA A 169 8.15 -0.91 -4.59
N PHE A 170 8.28 0.13 -3.77
CA PHE A 170 7.10 0.78 -3.19
C PHE A 170 6.36 1.69 -4.19
N PHE A 171 6.96 2.00 -5.33
CA PHE A 171 6.35 2.74 -6.45
C PHE A 171 7.13 2.55 -7.76
N SER A 172 6.48 2.78 -8.90
CA SER A 172 7.14 2.97 -10.21
C SER A 172 6.94 4.39 -10.75
N VAL A 173 7.75 4.74 -11.75
CA VAL A 173 7.70 6.04 -12.43
C VAL A 173 7.75 5.79 -13.93
N ASP A 174 6.71 6.24 -14.62
CA ASP A 174 6.56 6.03 -16.06
C ASP A 174 6.35 7.36 -16.78
N GLY A 175 7.23 7.66 -17.73
CA GLY A 175 7.11 8.82 -18.62
C GLY A 175 6.24 8.47 -19.81
N ILE A 176 5.01 8.97 -19.86
CA ILE A 176 4.06 8.66 -20.93
C ILE A 176 3.25 9.90 -21.34
N ALA A 177 3.13 10.12 -22.64
CA ALA A 177 2.27 11.16 -23.21
C ALA A 177 2.56 12.56 -22.64
N GLY A 178 3.83 12.90 -22.45
CA GLY A 178 4.24 14.19 -21.91
C GLY A 178 4.19 14.30 -20.39
N ALA A 179 3.64 13.29 -19.70
CA ALA A 179 3.45 13.27 -18.26
C ALA A 179 4.30 12.19 -17.58
N ILE A 180 4.38 12.29 -16.26
CA ILE A 180 5.03 11.33 -15.36
C ILE A 180 3.92 10.74 -14.49
N VAL A 181 3.64 9.46 -14.71
CA VAL A 181 2.71 8.68 -13.88
C VAL A 181 3.52 8.01 -12.78
N ILE A 182 3.13 8.29 -11.54
CA ILE A 182 3.73 7.71 -10.33
C ILE A 182 2.77 6.65 -9.82
N THR A 183 3.09 5.38 -10.01
CA THR A 183 2.22 4.27 -9.61
C THR A 183 2.65 3.74 -8.24
N LEU A 184 1.78 3.87 -7.25
CA LEU A 184 2.03 3.42 -5.88
C LEU A 184 1.68 1.94 -5.73
N ASN A 185 2.65 1.14 -5.27
CA ASN A 185 2.50 -0.31 -5.17
C ASN A 185 1.63 -0.69 -3.96
N SER A 186 0.38 -1.08 -4.18
CA SER A 186 -0.54 -1.51 -3.13
C SER A 186 -0.19 -2.89 -2.53
N GLY A 187 0.74 -3.62 -3.14
CA GLY A 187 1.30 -4.87 -2.61
C GLY A 187 2.43 -4.64 -1.59
N HIS A 188 3.03 -3.45 -1.55
CA HIS A 188 4.14 -3.14 -0.65
C HIS A 188 3.66 -2.59 0.71
N ALA A 189 4.35 -2.94 1.80
CA ALA A 189 3.98 -2.53 3.16
C ALA A 189 3.89 -1.00 3.36
N ALA A 190 4.75 -0.24 2.68
CA ALA A 190 4.74 1.23 2.71
C ALA A 190 3.41 1.85 2.21
N TYR A 191 2.61 1.13 1.42
CA TYR A 191 1.34 1.63 0.93
C TYR A 191 0.37 1.92 2.08
N ASN A 192 0.10 0.93 2.93
CA ASN A 192 -0.82 1.08 4.06
C ASN A 192 -0.24 1.97 5.17
N GLU A 193 1.09 1.99 5.30
CA GLU A 193 1.75 2.77 6.35
C GLU A 193 1.83 4.25 6.00
N LEU A 194 2.09 4.59 4.74
CA LEU A 194 2.30 5.97 4.29
C LEU A 194 1.23 6.46 3.31
N PHE A 195 1.10 5.80 2.15
CA PHE A 195 0.34 6.36 1.03
C PHE A 195 -1.17 6.38 1.27
N GLU A 196 -1.74 5.29 1.77
CA GLU A 196 -3.16 5.24 2.17
C GLU A 196 -3.41 6.19 3.35
N THR A 197 -2.48 6.26 4.31
CA THR A 197 -2.56 7.17 5.47
C THR A 197 -2.65 8.64 5.04
N LEU A 198 -1.82 9.05 4.08
CA LEU A 198 -1.80 10.42 3.54
C LEU A 198 -2.98 10.72 2.62
N GLY A 199 -3.49 9.70 1.91
CA GLY A 199 -4.64 9.81 1.00
C GLY A 199 -6.01 9.67 1.68
N ALA A 200 -6.05 9.32 2.97
CA ALA A 200 -7.29 9.07 3.68
C ALA A 200 -8.20 10.32 3.73
N ASP A 201 -9.51 10.14 3.49
CA ASP A 201 -10.47 11.23 3.69
C ASP A 201 -10.51 11.65 5.16
N THR A 202 -10.29 12.94 5.41
CA THR A 202 -10.15 13.51 6.74
C THR A 202 -11.39 14.26 7.21
N LYS A 203 -12.41 14.44 6.36
CA LYS A 203 -13.56 15.32 6.64
C LYS A 203 -14.34 14.96 7.90
N ASP A 204 -14.50 13.66 8.17
CA ASP A 204 -15.29 13.15 9.30
C ASP A 204 -14.43 12.63 10.46
N LYS A 205 -13.11 12.85 10.42
CA LYS A 205 -12.19 12.34 11.44
C LYS A 205 -12.10 13.28 12.65
N THR A 206 -12.11 12.69 13.83
CA THR A 206 -11.85 13.39 15.08
C THR A 206 -10.39 13.88 15.15
N PRO A 207 -10.08 14.90 15.97
CA PRO A 207 -8.70 15.34 16.19
C PRO A 207 -7.75 14.21 16.62
N GLN A 208 -8.25 13.25 17.40
CA GLN A 208 -7.49 12.08 17.85
C GLN A 208 -7.14 11.16 16.68
N GLU A 209 -8.10 10.88 15.79
CA GLU A 209 -7.86 10.05 14.59
C GLU A 209 -6.92 10.75 13.60
N LEU A 210 -7.05 12.07 13.43
CA LEU A 210 -6.13 12.85 12.61
C LEU A 210 -4.70 12.80 13.17
N ASN A 211 -4.56 12.93 14.49
CA ASN A 211 -3.25 12.82 15.14
C ASN A 211 -2.66 11.42 14.97
N GLN A 212 -3.47 10.36 15.04
CA GLN A 212 -2.99 9.01 14.77
C GLN A 212 -2.51 8.84 13.33
N LEU A 213 -3.23 9.37 12.34
CA LEU A 213 -2.77 9.35 10.94
C LEU A 213 -1.45 10.11 10.77
N LEU A 214 -1.32 11.28 11.40
CA LEU A 214 -0.09 12.07 11.34
C LEU A 214 1.10 11.32 11.96
N LEU A 215 0.90 10.72 13.14
CA LEU A 215 1.93 9.93 13.81
C LEU A 215 2.33 8.71 12.97
N LYS A 216 1.36 8.04 12.35
CA LYS A 216 1.60 6.89 11.48
C LYS A 216 2.42 7.30 10.26
N ALA A 217 2.00 8.36 9.54
CA ALA A 217 2.73 8.86 8.38
C ALA A 217 4.15 9.33 8.76
N ASN A 218 4.31 10.02 9.89
CA ASN A 218 5.62 10.45 10.40
C ASN A 218 6.53 9.25 10.69
N ALA A 219 6.03 8.24 11.41
CA ALA A 219 6.78 7.02 11.68
C ALA A 219 7.19 6.30 10.39
N ALA A 220 6.30 6.20 9.41
CA ALA A 220 6.60 5.58 8.12
C ALA A 220 7.71 6.31 7.36
N VAL A 221 7.66 7.65 7.26
CA VAL A 221 8.73 8.44 6.61
C VAL A 221 10.06 8.26 7.32
N LEU A 222 10.08 8.30 8.66
CA LEU A 222 11.32 8.11 9.44
C LEU A 222 11.89 6.70 9.24
N LEU A 223 11.06 5.66 9.22
CA LEU A 223 11.50 4.29 8.96
C LEU A 223 12.08 4.14 7.55
N MET A 224 11.50 4.76 6.54
CA MET A 224 12.05 4.76 5.18
C MET A 224 13.42 5.43 5.12
N LEU A 225 13.64 6.54 5.86
CA LEU A 225 14.95 7.19 5.96
C LEU A 225 15.97 6.32 6.71
N ILE A 226 15.55 5.59 7.75
CA ILE A 226 16.38 4.61 8.45
C ILE A 226 16.77 3.47 7.51
N ALA A 227 15.83 2.96 6.72
CA ALA A 227 16.08 1.91 5.73
C ALA A 227 17.08 2.37 4.65
N TRP A 228 16.93 3.59 4.12
CA TRP A 228 17.92 4.19 3.21
C TRP A 228 19.30 4.31 3.87
N SER A 229 19.35 4.74 5.13
CA SER A 229 20.60 4.87 5.88
C SER A 229 21.28 3.52 6.05
N ARG A 230 20.52 2.44 6.26
CA ARG A 230 21.04 1.08 6.32
C ARG A 230 21.60 0.62 4.98
N LEU A 231 20.89 0.90 3.89
CA LEU A 231 21.36 0.60 2.52
C LEU A 231 22.70 1.29 2.21
N GLU A 232 22.87 2.56 2.61
CA GLU A 232 24.14 3.29 2.48
C GLU A 232 25.26 2.73 3.36
N ASP A 233 24.93 2.29 4.58
CA ASP A 233 25.89 1.73 5.52
C ASP A 233 26.47 0.40 5.01
N GLU A 234 25.60 -0.49 4.54
CA GLU A 234 25.95 -1.82 4.00
C GLU A 234 26.74 -1.73 2.68
N ALA A 235 26.55 -0.66 1.91
CA ALA A 235 27.22 -0.47 0.63
C ALA A 235 28.75 -0.35 0.77
N GLN A 236 29.47 -0.94 -0.19
CA GLN A 236 30.93 -0.91 -0.27
C GLN A 236 31.41 -0.31 -1.60
N GLY A 237 32.63 0.22 -1.60
CA GLY A 237 33.31 0.75 -2.78
C GLY A 237 32.47 1.80 -3.55
N ASN A 238 32.38 1.62 -4.87
CA ASN A 238 31.70 2.57 -5.76
C ASN A 238 30.20 2.69 -5.49
N SER A 239 29.53 1.64 -5.00
CA SER A 239 28.10 1.70 -4.69
C SER A 239 27.80 2.68 -3.56
N LYS A 240 28.67 2.75 -2.54
CA LYS A 240 28.53 3.70 -1.43
C LYS A 240 28.61 5.16 -1.90
N ILE A 241 29.50 5.43 -2.85
CA ILE A 241 29.64 6.75 -3.47
C ILE A 241 28.37 7.08 -4.26
N ARG A 242 27.91 6.16 -5.10
CA ARG A 242 26.69 6.34 -5.92
C ARG A 242 25.44 6.61 -5.07
N TYR A 243 25.25 5.89 -3.97
CA TYR A 243 24.09 6.14 -3.09
C TYR A 243 24.14 7.52 -2.44
N LYS A 244 25.32 7.96 -1.99
CA LYS A 244 25.50 9.31 -1.44
C LYS A 244 25.24 10.39 -2.47
N ASP A 245 25.76 10.23 -3.68
CA ASP A 245 25.55 11.19 -4.77
C ASP A 245 24.06 11.24 -5.15
N THR A 246 23.40 10.09 -5.26
CA THR A 246 21.95 9.99 -5.52
C THR A 246 21.14 10.70 -4.43
N ARG A 247 21.45 10.47 -3.14
CA ARG A 247 20.78 11.16 -2.03
C ARG A 247 20.99 12.67 -2.08
N ASN A 248 22.20 13.12 -2.40
CA ASN A 248 22.52 14.55 -2.48
C ASN A 248 21.80 15.22 -3.66
N ASP A 249 21.78 14.57 -4.82
CA ASP A 249 21.08 15.09 -6.00
C ASP A 249 19.57 15.14 -5.79
N TRP A 250 18.99 14.08 -5.21
CA TRP A 250 17.59 14.08 -4.84
C TRP A 250 17.26 15.15 -3.80
N GLY A 251 18.13 15.36 -2.81
CA GLY A 251 17.98 16.41 -1.79
C GLY A 251 18.01 17.83 -2.38
N ARG A 252 18.85 18.08 -3.40
CA ARG A 252 18.88 19.37 -4.11
C ARG A 252 17.56 19.63 -4.84
N ILE A 253 17.06 18.66 -5.61
CA ILE A 253 15.79 18.78 -6.33
C ILE A 253 14.63 18.96 -5.35
N THR A 254 14.58 18.15 -4.30
CA THR A 254 13.54 18.20 -3.26
C THR A 254 13.49 19.57 -2.59
N ARG A 255 14.64 20.16 -2.25
CA ARG A 255 14.70 21.53 -1.70
C ARG A 255 14.07 22.54 -2.65
N ASP A 256 14.43 22.49 -3.93
CA ASP A 256 13.92 23.43 -4.93
C ASP A 256 12.39 23.30 -5.06
N PHE A 257 11.85 22.07 -5.02
CA PHE A 257 10.40 21.81 -5.06
C PHE A 257 9.67 22.24 -3.79
N LEU A 258 10.27 22.05 -2.61
CA LEU A 258 9.67 22.42 -1.32
C LEU A 258 9.63 23.93 -1.06
N LEU A 259 10.58 24.68 -1.64
CA LEU A 259 10.65 26.14 -1.57
C LEU A 259 9.79 26.82 -2.64
N PHE A 260 9.36 26.09 -3.66
CA PHE A 260 8.53 26.64 -4.73
C PHE A 260 7.24 27.25 -4.15
N GLY A 261 7.01 28.54 -4.42
CA GLY A 261 5.83 29.28 -3.99
C GLY A 261 5.82 29.71 -2.51
N LYS A 262 6.97 29.69 -1.82
CA LYS A 262 7.11 30.10 -0.41
C LYS A 262 7.93 31.39 -0.21
N ASP A 263 8.04 32.21 -1.25
CA ASP A 263 8.68 33.54 -1.17
C ASP A 263 7.84 34.53 -0.35
#